data_AF-A0A941FPY1-F1
#
_entry.id   AF-A0A941FPY1-F1
#
_cell.length_a   1.000
_cell.length_b   1.000
_cell.length_c   1.000
_cell.angle_alpha   90.00
_cell.angle_beta   90.00
_cell.angle_gamma   90.00
#
_symmetry.space_group_name_H-M   'P 1'
#
loop_
_entity.id
_entity.type
_entity.pdbx_description
1 polymer ?
#
loop_
_entity_poly.entity_id
_entity_poly.type
_entity_poly.pdbx_seq_one_letter_code
_entity_poly.pdbx_strand_id
1 'polypeptide(L)' 'MFEVENREKSVVAFSTLAILSSTFVSPALAGTYTVKSGDNLSKIAQNHNTTVKDLKQLNNLKSDFLRINQN' A
#
# COMPACT_ATOMS: atom_id res chain seq x y z
N MET A 1 21.56 39.30 -44.15
CA MET A 1 20.25 38.67 -44.35
C MET A 1 20.37 37.25 -43.84
N PHE A 2 19.65 36.99 -42.73
CA PHE A 2 19.40 35.74 -41.99
C PHE A 2 20.54 35.07 -41.20
N GLU A 3 20.58 35.47 -39.94
CA GLU A 3 20.93 34.67 -38.77
C GLU A 3 20.13 33.35 -38.77
N VAL A 4 20.81 32.21 -38.61
CA VAL A 4 20.15 30.93 -38.32
C VAL A 4 20.72 30.39 -37.01
N GLU A 5 19.96 30.64 -35.96
CA GLU A 5 20.14 30.09 -34.63
C GLU A 5 19.96 28.57 -34.66
N ASN A 6 21.02 27.81 -34.36
CA ASN A 6 20.92 26.37 -34.11
C ASN A 6 21.13 26.13 -32.61
N ARG A 7 20.03 26.02 -31.86
CA ARG A 7 20.02 25.68 -30.44
C ARG A 7 20.35 24.20 -30.25
N GLU A 8 21.63 23.86 -30.25
CA GLU A 8 22.12 22.58 -29.75
C GLU A 8 21.95 22.52 -28.21
N LYS A 9 20.72 22.22 -27.77
CA LYS A 9 20.38 21.24 -26.73
C LYS A 9 21.27 21.20 -25.47
N SER A 10 21.56 22.34 -24.86
CA SER A 10 22.18 22.37 -23.52
C SER A 10 21.12 22.33 -22.41
N VAL A 11 20.47 21.18 -22.21
CA VAL A 11 19.60 20.92 -21.03
C VAL A 11 19.97 19.60 -20.33
N VAL A 12 21.08 18.95 -20.68
CA VAL A 12 21.43 17.61 -20.16
C VAL A 12 22.74 17.59 -19.34
N ALA A 13 23.10 18.71 -18.70
CA ALA A 13 24.34 18.79 -17.89
C ALA A 13 24.11 19.02 -16.38
N PHE A 14 22.87 19.03 -15.89
CA PHE A 14 22.55 19.15 -14.45
C PHE A 14 21.60 18.06 -13.92
N SER A 15 21.21 17.07 -14.72
CA SER A 15 20.23 16.05 -14.33
C SER A 15 20.81 14.67 -14.01
N THR A 16 22.11 14.44 -14.24
CA THR A 16 22.74 13.10 -14.12
C THR A 16 23.22 12.72 -12.72
N LEU A 17 23.13 13.60 -11.71
CA LEU A 17 23.49 13.28 -10.31
C LEU A 17 22.29 13.18 -9.35
N ALA A 18 21.07 13.48 -9.81
CA ALA A 18 19.88 13.56 -8.94
C ALA A 18 18.98 12.31 -8.96
N ILE A 19 19.38 11.23 -9.64
CA ILE A 19 18.56 10.00 -9.75
C ILE A 19 19.24 8.80 -9.05
N LEU A 20 19.83 9.03 -7.89
CA LEU A 20 20.24 7.94 -6.98
C LEU A 20 19.43 7.96 -5.67
N SER A 21 18.17 8.39 -5.75
CA SER A 21 17.19 8.19 -4.69
C SER A 21 16.13 7.22 -5.19
N SER A 22 16.56 6.04 -5.64
CA SER A 22 15.66 4.92 -5.89
C SER A 22 14.96 4.60 -4.57
N THR A 23 13.71 5.02 -4.47
CA THR A 23 12.86 4.73 -3.33
C THR A 23 12.76 3.20 -3.20
N PHE A 24 13.22 2.66 -2.07
CA PHE A 24 12.99 1.26 -1.73
C PHE A 24 11.51 1.09 -1.41
N VAL A 25 10.67 0.93 -2.43
CA VAL A 25 9.26 0.63 -2.25
C VAL A 25 9.15 -0.86 -1.91
N SER A 26 9.16 -1.18 -0.62
CA SER A 26 8.83 -2.53 -0.17
C SER A 26 7.32 -2.73 -0.30
N PRO A 27 6.84 -3.73 -1.06
CA PRO A 27 5.42 -3.99 -1.15
C PRO A 27 4.93 -4.47 0.23
N ALA A 28 4.03 -3.71 0.85
CA ALA A 28 3.29 -4.19 2.00
C ALA A 28 2.31 -5.27 1.52
N LEU A 29 2.59 -6.54 1.85
CA LEU A 29 1.67 -7.63 1.59
C LEU A 29 0.51 -7.55 2.57
N ALA A 30 -0.60 -6.94 2.12
CA ALA A 30 -1.87 -7.03 2.81
C ALA A 30 -2.45 -8.45 2.60
N GLY A 31 -2.61 -9.21 3.68
CA GLY A 31 -3.25 -10.52 3.64
C GLY A 31 -4.76 -10.39 3.87
N THR A 32 -5.56 -11.10 3.07
CA THR A 32 -7.01 -11.25 3.27
C THR A 32 -7.30 -12.56 4.01
N TYR A 33 -8.23 -12.53 4.95
CA TYR A 33 -8.71 -13.72 5.65
C TYR A 33 -10.21 -13.91 5.40
N THR A 34 -10.58 -15.01 4.74
CA THR A 34 -11.99 -15.38 4.57
C THR A 34 -12.50 -16.08 5.81
N VAL A 35 -13.51 -15.50 6.45
CA VAL A 35 -14.15 -16.03 7.66
C VAL A 35 -14.78 -17.41 7.40
N LYS A 36 -14.48 -18.38 8.26
CA LYS A 36 -15.05 -19.73 8.24
C LYS A 36 -16.13 -19.90 9.32
N SER A 37 -16.95 -20.94 9.18
CA SER A 37 -17.96 -21.27 10.20
C SER A 37 -17.29 -21.54 11.55
N GLY A 38 -17.80 -20.90 12.61
CA GLY A 38 -17.25 -21.01 13.97
C GLY A 38 -16.13 -20.01 14.30
N ASP A 39 -15.73 -19.16 13.36
CA ASP A 39 -14.82 -18.06 13.66
C ASP A 39 -15.53 -16.94 14.44
N ASN A 40 -14.75 -16.26 15.28
CA ASN A 40 -15.15 -15.02 15.94
C ASN A 40 -13.96 -14.05 15.93
N LEU A 41 -14.25 -12.75 16.06
CA LEU A 41 -13.23 -11.71 16.01
C LEU A 41 -12.12 -11.92 17.04
N SER A 42 -12.44 -12.40 18.24
CA SER A 42 -11.45 -12.64 19.30
C SER A 42 -10.44 -13.72 18.92
N LYS A 43 -10.89 -14.80 18.26
CA LYS A 43 -10.02 -15.90 17.82
C LYS A 43 -9.16 -15.48 16.62
N ILE A 44 -9.72 -14.72 15.69
CA ILE A 44 -8.96 -14.16 14.55
C ILE A 44 -7.91 -13.16 15.07
N ALA A 45 -8.29 -12.26 15.98
CA ALA A 45 -7.38 -11.28 16.57
C ALA A 45 -6.18 -11.95 17.24
N GLN A 46 -6.41 -13.00 18.04
CA GLN A 46 -5.35 -13.78 18.67
C GLN A 46 -4.45 -14.46 17.64
N ASN A 47 -5.01 -15.11 16.61
CA ASN A 47 -4.23 -15.78 15.58
C ASN A 47 -3.35 -14.82 14.76
N HIS A 48 -3.78 -13.56 14.62
CA HIS A 48 -3.08 -12.52 13.87
C HIS A 48 -2.32 -11.53 14.77
N ASN A 49 -2.16 -11.83 16.07
CA ASN A 49 -1.47 -10.98 17.04
C ASN A 49 -1.93 -9.51 17.01
N THR A 50 -3.24 -9.30 16.89
CA THR A 50 -3.88 -7.98 16.83
C THR A 50 -5.03 -7.90 17.82
N THR A 51 -5.74 -6.77 17.88
CA THR A 51 -6.91 -6.62 18.74
C THR A 51 -8.21 -6.64 17.93
N VAL A 52 -9.31 -7.01 18.58
CA VAL A 52 -10.66 -6.92 17.98
C VAL A 52 -10.97 -5.49 17.54
N LYS A 53 -10.55 -4.49 18.34
CA LYS A 53 -10.73 -3.08 18.01
C LYS A 53 -10.01 -2.72 16.71
N ASP A 54 -8.76 -3.12 16.57
CA ASP A 54 -7.96 -2.80 15.38
C ASP A 54 -8.51 -3.52 14.15
N LEU A 55 -8.89 -4.80 14.26
CA LEU A 55 -9.55 -5.53 13.18
C LEU A 55 -10.83 -4.84 12.72
N LYS A 56 -11.66 -4.37 13.65
CA LYS A 56 -12.90 -3.66 13.31
C LYS A 56 -12.63 -2.32 12.64
N GLN A 57 -11.63 -1.58 13.11
CA GLN A 57 -11.27 -0.31 12.51
C GLN A 57 -10.70 -0.49 11.09
N LEU A 58 -9.81 -1.46 10.90
CA LEU A 58 -9.18 -1.76 9.60
C LEU A 58 -10.19 -2.24 8.55
N ASN A 59 -11.23 -2.97 8.97
CA ASN A 59 -12.24 -3.55 8.08
C ASN A 59 -13.59 -2.81 8.16
N ASN A 60 -13.62 -1.63 8.79
CA ASN A 60 -14.81 -0.80 8.99
C ASN A 60 -16.03 -1.56 9.56
N LEU A 61 -15.78 -2.56 10.42
CA LEU A 61 -16.81 -3.39 11.02
C LEU A 61 -17.47 -2.66 12.20
N LYS A 62 -18.79 -2.48 12.13
CA LYS A 62 -19.57 -1.85 13.21
C LYS A 62 -19.97 -2.83 14.30
N SER A 63 -20.01 -4.12 13.99
CA SER A 63 -20.49 -5.18 14.88
C SER A 63 -19.44 -6.27 15.06
N ASP A 64 -19.61 -7.07 16.11
CA ASP A 64 -18.78 -8.25 16.36
C ASP A 64 -19.27 -9.49 15.61
N PHE A 65 -20.42 -9.39 14.93
CA PHE A 65 -20.96 -10.45 14.10
C PHE A 65 -20.22 -10.55 12.77
N LEU A 66 -19.47 -11.64 12.61
CA LEU A 66 -18.87 -12.02 11.35
C LEU A 66 -19.87 -12.83 10.51
N ARG A 67 -20.05 -12.46 9.24
CA ARG A 67 -20.77 -13.29 8.27
C ARG A 67 -19.77 -14.19 7.56
N ILE A 68 -20.09 -15.47 7.47
CA ILE A 68 -19.31 -16.44 6.72
C ILE A 68 -19.23 -15.96 5.26
N ASN A 69 -18.05 -16.03 4.63
CA ASN A 69 -17.80 -15.57 3.26
C ASN A 69 -17.83 -14.03 3.05
N GLN A 70 -17.43 -13.26 4.05
CA GLN A 70 -16.96 -11.89 3.79
C GLN A 70 -15.52 -11.95 3.29
N ASN A 71 -15.28 -11.27 2.16
CA ASN A 71 -13.96 -11.00 1.60
C ASN A 71 -13.53 -9.58 1.95
#